data_AF-A0A388SES0-F1
#
_entry.id   AF-A0A388SES0-F1
#
_cell.length_a   1.000
_cell.length_b   1.000
_cell.length_c   1.000
_cell.angle_alpha   90.00
_cell.angle_beta   90.00
_cell.angle_gamma   90.00
#
_symmetry.space_group_name_H-M   'P 1'
#
loop_
_entity.id
_entity.type
_entity.pdbx_description
1 polymer ?
#
loop_
_entity_poly.entity_id
_entity_poly.type
_entity_poly.pdbx_seq_one_letter_code
_entity_poly.pdbx_strand_id
1 'polypeptide(L)'
;MRDEETALGERLHFPEQSFVVAGLLVEWTAEGVQTLVRPRLPQNAVAFKNGYGPVDLKEAVATYERNFRAYREANGMKLKSWTFEVVNGATSIDYMDGRENMTDMLKGRGFPLK
;
A
#
# COMPACT_ATOMS: atom_id res chain seq x y z
N MET A 1 -1.07 -13.23 -0.74
CA MET A 1 -2.29 -12.85 -1.52
C MET A 1 -2.12 -13.07 -3.01
N ARG A 2 -0.93 -12.81 -3.59
CA ARG A 2 -0.70 -13.01 -5.03
C ARG A 2 -0.29 -14.42 -5.45
N ASP A 3 0.05 -15.28 -4.49
CA ASP A 3 0.31 -16.71 -4.77
C ASP A 3 -0.92 -17.45 -5.28
N GLU A 4 -2.13 -16.95 -4.98
CA GLU A 4 -3.39 -17.54 -5.41
C GLU A 4 -3.90 -16.98 -6.74
N GLU A 5 -3.21 -16.02 -7.38
CA GLU A 5 -3.68 -15.33 -8.58
C GLU A 5 -3.98 -16.30 -9.74
N THR A 6 -3.12 -17.29 -9.95
CA THR A 6 -3.33 -18.33 -10.98
C THR A 6 -4.60 -19.12 -10.69
N ALA A 7 -4.76 -19.60 -9.45
CA ALA A 7 -5.93 -20.38 -9.02
C ALA A 7 -7.22 -19.54 -9.08
N LEU A 8 -7.15 -18.26 -8.73
CA LEU A 8 -8.27 -17.33 -8.82
C LEU A 8 -8.68 -17.07 -10.27
N GLY A 9 -7.70 -16.85 -11.16
CA GLY A 9 -7.94 -16.65 -12.58
C GLY A 9 -8.57 -17.86 -13.27
N GLU A 10 -8.15 -19.08 -12.89
CA GLU A 10 -8.79 -20.31 -13.35
C GLU A 10 -10.24 -20.43 -12.84
N ARG A 11 -10.44 -20.21 -11.54
CA ARG A 11 -11.76 -20.31 -10.88
C ARG A 11 -12.77 -19.31 -11.42
N LEU A 12 -12.32 -18.11 -11.75
CA LEU A 12 -13.16 -17.03 -12.29
C LEU A 12 -13.15 -16.98 -13.83
N HIS A 13 -12.49 -17.95 -14.48
CA HIS A 13 -12.40 -18.06 -15.93
C HIS A 13 -11.92 -16.78 -16.60
N PHE A 14 -10.88 -16.14 -16.04
CA PHE A 14 -10.29 -14.97 -16.66
C PHE A 14 -9.69 -15.30 -18.02
N PRO A 15 -9.90 -14.45 -19.03
CA PRO A 15 -9.26 -14.64 -20.32
C PRO A 15 -7.74 -14.50 -20.18
N GLU A 16 -7.02 -14.83 -21.25
CA GLU A 16 -5.61 -14.50 -21.37
C GLU A 16 -5.39 -12.99 -21.18
N GLN A 17 -4.20 -12.62 -20.70
CA GLN A 17 -3.81 -11.23 -20.47
C GLN A 17 -4.77 -10.47 -19.52
N SER A 18 -5.32 -11.18 -18.53
CA SER A 18 -6.09 -10.62 -17.42
C SER A 18 -5.53 -11.08 -16.09
N PHE A 19 -5.52 -10.19 -15.09
CA PHE A 19 -5.08 -10.46 -13.72
C PHE A 19 -5.77 -9.50 -12.72
N VAL A 20 -5.82 -9.86 -11.44
CA VAL A 20 -6.37 -9.04 -10.36
C VAL A 20 -5.34 -8.03 -9.88
N VAL A 21 -5.77 -6.77 -9.80
CA VAL A 21 -4.98 -5.69 -9.19
C VAL A 21 -5.28 -5.56 -7.70
N ALA A 22 -6.57 -5.51 -7.35
CA ALA A 22 -7.07 -5.44 -5.98
C ALA A 22 -8.53 -5.91 -5.91
N GLY A 23 -8.93 -6.45 -4.75
CA GLY A 23 -10.33 -6.60 -4.38
C GLY A 23 -10.85 -5.34 -3.68
N LEU A 24 -12.16 -5.11 -3.75
CA LEU A 24 -12.83 -4.03 -3.01
C LEU A 24 -13.98 -4.62 -2.19
N LEU A 25 -13.89 -4.47 -0.87
CA LEU A 25 -14.99 -4.81 0.04
C LEU A 25 -16.00 -3.67 0.04
N VAL A 26 -17.27 -4.00 -0.16
CA VAL A 26 -18.40 -3.05 -0.12
C VAL A 26 -19.48 -3.63 0.78
N GLU A 27 -19.83 -2.90 1.83
CA GLU A 27 -20.83 -3.33 2.82
C GLU A 27 -21.54 -2.12 3.46
N TRP A 28 -22.64 -2.41 4.15
CA TRP A 28 -23.25 -1.47 5.07
C TRP A 28 -22.50 -1.51 6.40
N THR A 29 -21.98 -0.37 6.86
CA THR A 29 -21.27 -0.30 8.14
C THR A 29 -22.23 -0.55 9.29
N ALA A 30 -21.80 -1.33 10.29
CA ALA A 30 -22.57 -1.51 11.51
C ALA A 30 -22.88 -0.17 12.18
N GLU A 31 -24.08 -0.06 12.77
CA GLU A 31 -24.55 1.17 13.39
C GLU A 31 -23.63 1.60 14.53
N GLY A 32 -23.34 2.90 14.62
CA GLY A 32 -22.49 3.47 15.67
C GLY A 32 -20.98 3.26 15.49
N VAL A 33 -20.53 2.57 14.44
CA VAL A 33 -19.09 2.43 14.16
C VAL A 33 -18.50 3.78 13.76
N GLN A 34 -17.54 4.26 14.54
CA GLN A 34 -16.70 5.41 14.23
C GLN A 34 -15.28 4.91 13.93
N THR A 35 -14.75 5.25 12.75
CA THR A 35 -13.37 4.91 12.39
C THR A 35 -12.47 6.13 12.51
N LEU A 36 -11.22 5.87 12.86
CA LEU A 36 -10.23 6.91 13.07
C LEU A 36 -9.65 7.38 11.73
N VAL A 37 -9.51 8.70 11.57
CA VAL A 37 -8.85 9.28 10.41
C VAL A 37 -7.34 9.24 10.63
N ARG A 38 -6.67 8.30 9.96
CA ARG A 38 -5.20 8.23 9.98
C ARG A 38 -4.60 9.49 9.34
N PRO A 39 -3.55 10.10 9.91
CA PRO A 39 -2.86 11.24 9.29
C PRO A 39 -2.25 10.88 7.93
N ARG A 40 -1.91 11.88 7.13
CA ARG A 40 -1.22 11.76 5.84
C ARG A 40 -0.01 12.67 5.79
N LEU A 41 0.89 12.41 4.83
CA LEU A 41 1.98 13.33 4.51
C LEU A 41 1.44 14.73 4.20
N PRO A 42 2.18 15.80 4.54
CA PRO A 42 1.77 17.15 4.23
C PRO A 42 1.67 17.32 2.70
N GLN A 43 0.70 18.11 2.25
CA GLN A 43 0.37 18.23 0.83
C GLN A 43 1.56 18.68 -0.02
N ASN A 44 2.38 19.59 0.50
CA ASN A 44 3.58 20.07 -0.19
C ASN A 44 4.64 18.97 -0.42
N ALA A 45 4.57 17.84 0.29
CA ALA A 45 5.46 16.70 0.09
C ALA A 45 4.93 15.67 -0.92
N VAL A 46 3.70 15.85 -1.41
CA VAL A 46 3.04 14.92 -2.35
C VAL A 46 2.67 15.62 -3.66
N ALA A 47 2.17 16.85 -3.58
CA ALA A 47 1.73 17.64 -4.71
C ALA A 47 2.76 18.72 -5.05
N PHE A 48 3.45 18.55 -6.18
CA PHE A 48 4.47 19.48 -6.65
C PHE A 48 3.92 20.33 -7.79
N LYS A 49 4.39 21.58 -7.87
CA LYS A 49 4.00 22.52 -8.93
C LYS A 49 5.17 22.72 -9.90
N ASN A 50 4.88 22.62 -11.20
CA ASN A 50 5.81 22.92 -12.30
C ASN A 50 7.07 22.05 -12.39
N GLY A 51 7.13 20.93 -11.66
CA GLY A 51 8.26 20.02 -11.63
C GLY A 51 8.32 19.26 -10.32
N TYR A 52 9.14 18.21 -10.25
CA TYR A 52 9.44 17.58 -8.96
C TYR A 52 10.11 18.63 -8.06
N GLY A 53 9.46 18.95 -6.94
CA GLY A 53 9.75 20.19 -6.23
C GLY A 53 11.01 20.12 -5.37
N PRO A 54 11.61 21.29 -5.04
CA PRO A 54 12.63 21.42 -4.01
C PRO A 54 11.95 21.34 -2.63
N VAL A 55 11.39 20.19 -2.31
CA VAL A 55 10.79 19.95 -1.00
C VAL A 55 11.91 19.60 -0.03
N ASP A 56 11.92 20.25 1.13
CA ASP A 56 12.63 19.72 2.29
C ASP A 56 11.90 18.46 2.76
N LEU A 57 12.17 17.37 2.06
CA LEU A 57 11.53 16.08 2.28
C LEU A 57 11.84 15.58 3.68
N LYS A 58 13.01 15.93 4.23
CA LYS A 58 13.40 15.56 5.59
C LYS A 58 12.46 16.19 6.61
N GLU A 59 12.18 17.48 6.51
CA GLU A 59 11.26 18.13 7.45
C GLU A 59 9.82 17.65 7.27
N ALA A 60 9.37 17.44 6.02
CA ALA A 60 8.03 16.91 5.77
C ALA A 60 7.84 15.51 6.39
N VAL A 61 8.84 14.64 6.25
CA VAL A 61 8.85 13.30 6.85
C VAL A 61 8.93 13.40 8.38
N ALA A 62 9.78 14.27 8.94
CA ALA A 62 9.88 14.48 10.38
C ALA A 62 8.56 14.99 10.98
N THR A 63 7.89 15.92 10.31
CA THR A 63 6.55 16.38 10.68
C THR A 63 5.54 15.24 10.67
N TYR A 64 5.54 14.42 9.63
CA TYR A 64 4.62 13.29 9.54
C TYR A 64 4.91 12.20 10.58
N GLU A 65 6.17 11.93 10.90
CA GLU A 65 6.55 11.02 12.00
C GLU A 65 5.97 11.46 13.34
N ARG A 66 6.06 12.75 13.68
CA ARG A 66 5.45 13.30 14.90
C ARG A 66 3.94 13.08 14.90
N ASN A 67 3.26 13.40 13.80
CA ASN A 67 1.81 13.24 13.66
C ASN A 67 1.38 11.76 13.74
N PHE A 68 2.14 10.87 13.10
CA PHE A 68 1.88 9.43 13.12
C PHE A 68 2.05 8.86 14.53
N ARG A 69 3.10 9.27 15.25
CA ARG A 69 3.31 8.87 16.65
C ARG A 69 2.17 9.35 17.54
N ALA A 70 1.83 10.65 17.48
CA ALA A 70 0.75 11.22 18.26
C ALA A 70 -0.61 10.54 17.99
N TYR A 71 -0.91 10.26 16.72
CA TYR A 71 -2.09 9.47 16.34
C TYR A 71 -2.09 8.08 16.99
N ARG A 72 -0.97 7.37 16.96
CA ARG A 72 -0.91 6.02 17.56
C ARG A 72 -1.07 6.06 19.07
N GLU A 73 -0.41 7.02 19.73
CA GLU A 73 -0.49 7.22 21.17
C GLU A 73 -1.92 7.55 21.62
N ALA A 74 -2.56 8.53 20.98
CA ALA A 74 -3.93 8.93 21.27
C ALA A 74 -4.97 7.80 21.12
N ASN A 75 -4.64 6.79 20.32
CA ASN A 75 -5.52 5.66 20.02
C ASN A 75 -5.05 4.34 20.67
N GLY A 76 -4.15 4.39 21.66
CA GLY A 76 -3.69 3.22 22.41
C GLY A 76 -2.96 2.18 21.55
N MET A 77 -2.45 2.57 20.38
CA MET A 77 -1.77 1.67 19.46
C MET A 77 -0.30 1.50 19.85
N LYS A 78 0.27 0.32 19.59
CA LYS A 78 1.73 0.09 19.74
C LYS A 78 2.52 1.17 19.01
N LEU A 79 3.41 1.89 19.69
CA LEU A 79 4.21 2.93 19.06
C LEU A 79 5.13 2.35 17.98
N LYS A 80 5.17 3.03 16.83
CA LYS A 80 5.94 2.65 15.64
C LYS A 80 6.43 3.91 14.93
N SER A 81 7.58 3.81 14.28
CA SER A 81 8.05 4.83 13.33
C SER A 81 7.43 4.55 11.97
N TRP A 82 6.90 5.58 11.32
CA TRP A 82 6.35 5.43 9.97
C TRP A 82 7.44 5.06 8.96
N THR A 83 8.58 5.75 9.00
CA THR A 83 9.72 5.50 8.10
C THR A 83 10.26 4.09 8.22
N PHE A 84 10.42 3.58 9.45
CA PHE A 84 10.84 2.20 9.68
C PHE A 84 9.85 1.19 9.08
N GLU A 85 8.55 1.42 9.25
CA GLU A 85 7.51 0.53 8.71
C GLU A 85 7.46 0.57 7.18
N VAL A 86 7.68 1.73 6.57
CA VAL A 86 7.77 1.86 5.11
C VAL A 86 9.01 1.15 4.57
N VAL A 87 10.18 1.35 5.19
CA VAL A 87 11.42 0.69 4.78
C VAL A 87 11.26 -0.82 4.88
N ASN A 88 10.85 -1.33 6.03
CA ASN A 88 10.66 -2.78 6.20
C ASN A 88 9.63 -3.36 5.23
N GLY A 89 8.51 -2.66 5.04
CA GLY A 89 7.47 -3.10 4.09
C GLY A 89 7.92 -3.05 2.62
N ALA A 90 8.95 -2.27 2.30
CA ALA A 90 9.52 -2.17 0.95
C ALA A 90 10.69 -3.13 0.70
N THR A 91 11.43 -3.53 1.74
CA THR A 91 12.68 -4.30 1.58
C THR A 91 12.61 -5.73 2.08
N SER A 92 11.61 -6.09 2.88
CA SER A 92 11.50 -7.44 3.44
C SER A 92 10.83 -8.39 2.44
N ILE A 93 11.47 -9.54 2.18
CA ILE A 93 10.89 -10.62 1.37
C ILE A 93 9.64 -11.21 2.04
N ASP A 94 9.60 -11.26 3.38
CA ASP A 94 8.42 -11.71 4.13
C ASP A 94 7.21 -10.81 3.90
N TYR A 95 7.44 -9.54 3.54
CA TYR A 95 6.38 -8.61 3.17
C TYR A 95 5.97 -8.73 1.70
N MET A 96 6.73 -9.42 0.84
CA MET A 96 6.43 -9.50 -0.59
C MET A 96 5.15 -10.29 -0.88
N ASP A 97 4.84 -11.32 -0.09
CA ASP A 97 3.53 -12.03 -0.09
C ASP A 97 3.08 -12.45 -1.51
N GLY A 98 4.01 -13.05 -2.26
CA GLY A 98 3.85 -13.53 -3.63
C GLY A 98 4.17 -12.49 -4.71
N ARG A 99 4.50 -11.24 -4.35
CA ARG A 99 4.90 -10.20 -5.33
C ARG A 99 6.20 -10.50 -6.05
N GLU A 100 7.08 -11.24 -5.40
CA GLU A 100 8.34 -11.69 -5.96
C GLU A 100 8.13 -12.58 -7.20
N ASN A 101 6.98 -13.25 -7.29
CA ASN A 101 6.60 -14.12 -8.41
C ASN A 101 5.83 -13.38 -9.52
N MET A 102 5.56 -12.08 -9.35
CA MET A 102 4.63 -11.32 -10.21
C MET A 102 5.06 -11.28 -11.69
N THR A 103 6.35 -11.14 -11.97
CA THR A 103 6.86 -11.12 -13.35
C THR A 103 6.57 -12.43 -14.07
N ASP A 104 6.86 -13.56 -13.43
CA ASP A 104 6.68 -14.89 -14.02
C ASP A 104 5.20 -15.23 -14.16
N MET A 105 4.39 -14.84 -13.17
CA MET A 105 2.93 -14.94 -13.22
C MET A 105 2.33 -14.17 -14.41
N LEU A 106 2.74 -12.91 -14.61
CA LEU A 106 2.27 -12.10 -15.73
C LEU A 106 2.70 -12.68 -17.09
N LYS A 107 3.95 -13.15 -17.21
CA LYS A 107 4.41 -13.86 -18.42
C LYS A 107 3.60 -15.13 -18.67
N GLY A 108 3.32 -15.92 -17.64
CA GLY A 108 2.50 -17.13 -17.72
C GLY A 108 1.06 -16.87 -18.17
N ARG A 109 0.52 -15.68 -17.88
CA ARG A 109 -0.80 -15.24 -18.39
C ARG A 109 -0.75 -14.54 -19.76
N GLY A 110 0.39 -14.57 -20.44
CA GLY A 110 0.55 -14.06 -21.81
C GLY A 110 0.85 -12.56 -21.90
N PHE A 111 1.16 -11.87 -20.80
CA PHE A 111 1.56 -10.45 -20.87
C PHE A 111 2.96 -10.30 -21.50
N PRO A 112 3.13 -9.41 -22.50
CA PRO A 112 4.39 -9.24 -23.22
C PRO A 112 5.35 -8.33 -22.44
N LEU A 113 5.80 -8.79 -21.27
CA LEU A 113 6.81 -8.09 -20.47
C LEU A 113 8.20 -8.22 -21.14
N LYS A 114 8.89 -7.09 -21.30
CA LYS A 114 10.25 -7.01 -21.83
C LYS A 114 11.29 -7.21 -20.74
#